data_AF-A0A397I657-F1
#
_entry.id   AF-A0A397I657-F1
#
_cell.length_a   1.000
_cell.length_b   1.000
_cell.length_c   1.000
_cell.angle_alpha   90.00
_cell.angle_beta   90.00
_cell.angle_gamma   90.00
#
_symmetry.space_group_name_H-M   'P 1'
#
loop_
_entity.id
_entity.type
_entity.pdbx_description
1 polymer ?
#
loop_
_entity_poly.entity_id
_entity_poly.type
_entity_poly.pdbx_seq_one_letter_code
_entity_poly.pdbx_strand_id
1 'polypeptide(L)'
;MNDAVTRRIFSKLDNLKTLLEKVKKNQEDMKEEIKTIKEEVAILSHDQACIDAVIIKSAQDLLEKKIYPNYDEFKESAEFFLRESDNEFFFTLGSKWEPYFEKKI
;
A
#
# COMPACT_ATOMS: atom_id res chain seq x y z
N MET A 1 33.99 -5.86 56.46
CA MET A 1 33.94 -6.48 55.11
C MET A 1 32.53 -6.41 54.50
N ASN A 2 31.45 -6.61 55.28
CA ASN A 2 30.07 -6.63 54.75
C ASN A 2 29.54 -5.25 54.26
N ASP A 3 29.90 -4.14 54.91
CA ASP A 3 29.34 -2.81 54.60
C ASP A 3 29.72 -2.28 53.19
N ALA A 4 30.96 -2.51 52.75
CA ALA A 4 31.40 -2.13 51.40
C ALA A 4 30.68 -2.93 50.30
N VAL A 5 30.41 -4.21 50.56
CA VAL A 5 29.66 -5.08 49.65
C VAL A 5 28.21 -4.63 49.56
N THR A 6 27.58 -4.33 50.70
CA THR A 6 26.21 -3.81 50.78
C THR A 6 26.06 -2.49 50.01
N ARG A 7 26.96 -1.52 50.19
CA ARG A 7 26.94 -0.25 49.44
C ARG A 7 27.07 -0.45 47.93
N ARG A 8 27.94 -1.37 47.49
CA ARG A 8 28.10 -1.70 46.07
C ARG A 8 26.83 -2.32 45.47
N ILE A 9 26.13 -3.16 46.25
CA ILE A 9 24.86 -3.77 45.84
C ILE A 9 23.78 -2.68 45.66
N PHE A 10 23.63 -1.77 46.64
CA PHE A 10 22.67 -0.68 46.53
C PHE A 10 22.92 0.25 45.34
N SER A 11 24.19 0.63 45.10
CA SER A 11 24.54 1.44 43.92
C SER A 11 24.19 0.75 42.60
N LYS A 12 24.38 -0.58 42.50
CA LYS A 12 23.94 -1.34 41.31
C LYS A 12 22.42 -1.36 41.17
N LEU A 13 21.67 -1.49 42.27
CA LEU A 13 20.20 -1.44 42.27
C LEU A 13 19.69 -0.08 41.78
N ASP A 14 20.27 1.03 42.25
CA ASP A 14 19.87 2.37 41.80
C ASP A 14 20.16 2.59 40.32
N ASN A 15 21.29 2.08 39.82
CA ASN A 15 21.62 2.11 38.40
C ASN A 15 20.61 1.31 37.57
N LEU A 16 20.25 0.10 38.02
CA LEU A 16 19.24 -0.72 37.35
C LEU A 16 17.87 -0.04 37.32
N LYS A 17 17.47 0.59 38.43
CA LYS A 17 16.23 1.37 38.50
C LYS A 17 16.23 2.51 37.49
N THR A 18 17.34 3.23 37.38
CA THR A 18 17.49 4.34 36.42
C THR A 18 17.43 3.85 34.97
N LEU A 19 18.07 2.72 34.68
CA LEU A 19 18.01 2.11 33.34
C LEU A 19 16.59 1.65 33.00
N LEU A 20 15.87 1.05 33.96
CA LEU A 20 14.49 0.62 33.76
C LEU A 20 13.57 1.80 33.41
N GLU A 21 13.68 2.92 34.12
CA GLU A 21 12.87 4.11 33.82
C GLU A 21 13.19 4.70 32.44
N LYS A 22 14.46 4.70 32.03
CA LYS A 22 14.85 5.11 30.66
C LYS A 22 14.26 4.18 29.60
N VAL A 23 14.32 2.86 29.81
CA VAL A 23 13.75 1.89 28.87
C VAL A 23 12.24 2.05 28.74
N LYS A 24 11.52 2.24 29.86
CA LYS A 24 10.07 2.49 29.83
C LYS A 24 9.72 3.75 29.04
N LYS A 25 10.46 4.84 29.26
CA LYS A 25 10.23 6.08 28.52
C LYS A 25 10.45 5.87 27.02
N ASN A 26 11.57 5.25 26.64
CA ASN A 26 11.86 4.98 25.23
C ASN A 26 10.80 4.06 24.60
N GLN A 27 10.25 3.10 25.34
CA GLN A 27 9.17 2.24 24.85
C GLN A 27 7.89 3.02 24.57
N GLU A 28 7.52 3.99 25.42
CA GLU A 28 6.33 4.82 25.16
C GLU A 28 6.57 5.78 24.00
N ASP A 29 7.74 6.41 23.93
CA ASP A 29 8.12 7.28 22.81
C ASP A 29 8.06 6.53 21.47
N MET A 30 8.63 5.32 21.41
CA MET A 30 8.57 4.45 20.22
C MET A 30 7.14 4.07 19.84
N LYS A 31 6.25 3.87 20.82
CA LYS A 31 4.86 3.50 20.57
C LYS A 31 4.07 4.64 19.93
N GLU A 32 4.31 5.88 20.36
CA GLU A 32 3.74 7.06 19.72
C GLU A 32 4.31 7.29 18.32
N GLU A 33 5.62 7.11 18.11
CA GLU A 33 6.21 7.18 16.77
C GLU A 33 5.60 6.14 15.81
N ILE A 34 5.45 4.89 16.26
CA ILE A 34 4.81 3.82 15.47
C ILE A 34 3.36 4.18 15.13
N LYS A 35 2.63 4.82 16.05
CA LYS A 35 1.26 5.26 15.81
C LYS A 35 1.22 6.33 14.70
N THR A 36 2.07 7.34 14.78
CA THR A 36 2.18 8.40 13.76
C THR A 36 2.54 7.81 12.39
N ILE A 37 3.52 6.91 12.32
CA ILE A 37 3.91 6.25 11.06
C ILE A 37 2.73 5.49 10.45
N LYS A 38 1.91 4.80 11.26
CA LYS A 38 0.73 4.09 10.75
C LYS A 38 -0.31 5.04 10.17
N GLU A 39 -0.52 6.20 10.79
CA GLU A 39 -1.43 7.22 10.29
C GLU A 39 -0.92 7.81 8.96
N GLU A 40 0.37 8.13 8.86
CA GLU A 40 1.00 8.59 7.61
C GLU A 40 0.91 7.56 6.49
N VAL A 41 1.19 6.28 6.78
CA VAL A 41 1.08 5.18 5.81
C VAL A 41 -0.36 5.03 5.30
N ALA A 42 -1.36 5.22 6.16
CA ALA A 42 -2.76 5.15 5.75
C ALA A 42 -3.13 6.28 4.77
N ILE A 43 -2.67 7.52 5.03
CA ILE A 43 -2.88 8.67 4.15
C ILE A 43 -2.19 8.43 2.80
N LEU A 44 -0.92 8.04 2.81
CA LEU A 44 -0.16 7.76 1.58
C LEU A 44 -0.80 6.65 0.74
N SER A 45 -1.35 5.61 1.39
CA SER A 45 -2.06 4.54 0.70
C SER A 45 -3.35 5.03 0.03
N HIS A 46 -4.07 5.95 0.67
CA HIS A 46 -5.25 6.57 0.10
C HIS A 46 -4.90 7.46 -1.09
N ASP A 47 -3.87 8.31 -0.94
CA ASP A 47 -3.40 9.19 -2.01
C ASP A 47 -2.91 8.40 -3.22
N GLN A 48 -2.18 7.31 -2.99
CA GLN A 48 -1.73 6.40 -4.05
C GLN A 48 -2.93 5.83 -4.82
N ALA A 49 -3.95 5.32 -4.14
CA ALA A 49 -5.14 4.79 -4.79
C ALA A 49 -5.91 5.88 -5.57
N CYS A 50 -5.94 7.11 -5.07
CA CYS A 50 -6.54 8.26 -5.76
C CYS A 50 -5.77 8.60 -7.05
N ILE A 51 -4.42 8.68 -6.97
CA ILE A 51 -3.55 8.95 -8.11
C ILE A 51 -3.70 7.86 -9.18
N ASP A 52 -3.69 6.58 -8.78
CA ASP A 52 -3.86 5.46 -9.69
C ASP A 52 -5.21 5.53 -10.42
N ALA A 53 -6.30 5.86 -9.69
CA ALA A 53 -7.61 6.05 -10.29
C ALA A 53 -7.64 7.21 -11.30
N VAL A 54 -6.98 8.34 -10.99
CA VAL A 54 -6.88 9.49 -11.90
C VAL A 54 -6.08 9.15 -13.15
N ILE A 55 -4.97 8.43 -13.02
CA ILE A 55 -4.15 8.00 -14.16
C ILE A 55 -4.94 7.06 -15.06
N ILE A 56 -5.58 6.03 -14.49
CA ILE A 56 -6.41 5.07 -15.24
C ILE A 56 -7.52 5.81 -15.98
N LYS A 57 -8.26 6.69 -15.28
CA LYS A 57 -9.36 7.43 -15.90
C LYS A 57 -8.89 8.38 -17.00
N SER A 58 -7.75 9.05 -16.80
CA SER A 58 -7.18 9.94 -17.80
C SER A 58 -6.70 9.16 -19.03
N ALA A 59 -6.08 8.00 -18.84
CA ALA A 59 -5.67 7.13 -19.93
C ALA A 59 -6.88 6.64 -20.73
N GLN A 60 -7.95 6.21 -20.05
CA GLN A 60 -9.21 5.83 -20.70
C GLN A 60 -9.80 6.99 -21.50
N ASP A 61 -9.95 8.16 -20.89
CA ASP A 61 -10.50 9.34 -21.55
C ASP A 61 -9.66 9.74 -22.78
N LEU A 62 -8.34 9.59 -22.73
CA LEU A 62 -7.46 9.84 -23.86
C LEU A 62 -7.64 8.80 -24.98
N LEU A 63 -7.70 7.50 -24.63
CA LEU A 63 -7.94 6.44 -25.61
C LEU A 63 -9.31 6.63 -26.27
N GLU A 64 -10.38 6.76 -25.48
CA GLU A 64 -11.76 6.88 -25.94
C GLU A 64 -12.05 8.16 -26.71
N LYS A 65 -11.39 9.30 -26.40
CA LYS A 65 -11.73 10.60 -27.00
C LYS A 65 -10.74 11.06 -28.07
N LYS A 66 -9.51 10.55 -28.05
CA LYS A 66 -8.45 11.00 -28.98
C LYS A 66 -8.02 9.94 -29.97
N ILE A 67 -8.08 8.66 -29.61
CA ILE A 67 -7.65 7.57 -30.49
C ILE A 67 -8.85 6.93 -31.16
N TYR A 68 -9.92 6.68 -30.40
CA TYR A 68 -11.15 6.11 -30.91
C TYR A 68 -12.22 7.20 -31.10
N PRO A 69 -12.94 7.22 -32.23
CA PRO A 69 -14.05 8.15 -32.47
C PRO A 69 -15.23 7.96 -31.52
N ASN A 70 -15.42 6.74 -31.00
CA ASN A 70 -16.48 6.37 -30.06
C ASN A 70 -16.09 5.11 -29.26
N TYR A 71 -16.91 4.79 -28.25
CA TYR A 71 -16.69 3.65 -27.35
C TYR A 71 -16.74 2.29 -28.07
N ASP A 72 -17.60 2.14 -29.08
CA ASP A 72 -17.75 0.88 -29.81
C ASP A 72 -16.46 0.55 -30.59
N GLU A 73 -15.85 1.54 -31.25
CA GLU A 73 -14.56 1.38 -31.95
C GLU A 73 -13.40 1.06 -30.99
N PHE A 74 -13.41 1.61 -29.77
CA PHE A 74 -12.45 1.25 -28.73
C PHE A 74 -12.62 -0.21 -28.31
N LYS A 75 -13.86 -0.64 -28.04
CA LYS A 75 -14.18 -2.00 -27.62
C LYS A 75 -13.82 -3.02 -28.69
N GLU A 76 -14.15 -2.75 -29.96
CA GLU A 76 -13.76 -3.60 -31.09
C GLU A 76 -12.23 -3.70 -31.21
N SER A 77 -11.52 -2.58 -31.03
CA SER A 77 -10.05 -2.57 -31.08
C SER A 77 -9.42 -3.33 -29.91
N ALA A 78 -9.99 -3.24 -28.72
CA ALA A 78 -9.53 -4.00 -27.55
C ALA A 78 -9.78 -5.50 -27.70
N GLU A 79 -10.93 -5.89 -28.26
CA GLU A 79 -11.25 -7.27 -28.60
C GLU A 79 -10.25 -7.82 -29.63
N PHE A 80 -10.02 -7.06 -30.71
CA PHE A 80 -9.06 -7.41 -31.75
C PHE A 80 -7.66 -7.58 -31.17
N PHE A 81 -7.20 -6.63 -30.35
CA PHE A 81 -5.87 -6.68 -29.74
C PHE A 81 -5.71 -7.89 -28.80
N LEU A 82 -6.71 -8.19 -27.96
CA LEU A 82 -6.63 -9.34 -27.06
C LEU A 82 -6.63 -10.66 -27.84
N ARG A 83 -7.45 -10.77 -28.89
CA ARG A 83 -7.46 -11.94 -29.77
C ARG A 83 -6.12 -12.14 -30.47
N GLU A 84 -5.47 -11.06 -30.92
CA GLU A 84 -4.16 -11.13 -31.59
C GLU A 84 -3.02 -11.43 -30.60
N SER A 85 -3.05 -10.86 -29.39
CA SER A 85 -1.97 -10.98 -28.41
C SER A 85 -2.03 -12.25 -27.58
N ASP A 86 -3.22 -12.71 -27.20
CA ASP A 86 -3.44 -13.93 -26.41
C ASP A 86 -4.77 -14.60 -26.81
N ASN A 87 -4.73 -15.21 -27.98
CA ASN A 87 -5.88 -15.87 -28.58
C ASN A 87 -6.44 -17.01 -27.70
N GLU A 88 -5.57 -17.76 -27.02
CA GLU A 88 -5.99 -18.86 -26.15
C GLU A 88 -6.78 -18.32 -24.96
N PHE A 89 -6.25 -17.31 -24.27
CA PHE A 89 -6.97 -16.63 -23.19
C PHE A 89 -8.28 -16.02 -23.66
N PHE A 90 -8.29 -15.34 -24.81
CA PHE A 90 -9.52 -14.78 -25.39
C PHE A 90 -10.60 -15.85 -25.59
N PHE A 91 -10.26 -17.00 -26.16
CA PHE A 91 -11.22 -18.12 -26.31
C PHE A 91 -11.71 -18.68 -24.97
N THR A 92 -10.91 -18.63 -23.91
CA THR A 92 -11.39 -19.02 -22.56
C THR A 92 -12.46 -18.07 -22.02
N LEU A 93 -12.46 -16.80 -22.45
CA LEU A 93 -13.49 -15.83 -22.09
C LEU A 93 -14.79 -16.15 -22.82
N GLY A 94 -14.75 -16.40 -24.14
CA GLY A 94 -15.93 -16.69 -24.94
C GLY A 94 -17.04 -15.65 -24.76
N SER A 95 -18.24 -16.08 -24.37
CA SER A 95 -19.37 -15.17 -24.09
C SER A 95 -19.18 -14.27 -22.85
N LYS A 96 -18.11 -14.47 -22.08
CA LYS A 96 -17.75 -13.63 -20.92
C LYS A 96 -16.84 -12.46 -21.30
N TRP A 97 -16.52 -12.27 -22.58
CA TRP A 97 -15.72 -11.14 -23.03
C TRP A 97 -16.31 -9.80 -22.58
N GLU A 98 -17.59 -9.51 -22.88
CA GLU A 98 -18.25 -8.27 -22.45
C GLU A 98 -18.10 -7.98 -20.95
N PRO A 99 -18.56 -8.88 -20.04
CA PRO A 99 -18.46 -8.61 -18.61
C PRO A 99 -17.00 -8.60 -18.08
N TYR A 100 -16.07 -9.22 -18.80
CA TYR A 100 -14.64 -9.10 -18.48
C TYR A 100 -14.10 -7.72 -18.84
N PHE A 101 -14.39 -7.23 -20.05
CA PHE A 101 -13.96 -5.94 -20.56
C PHE A 101 -14.48 -4.79 -19.68
N GLU A 102 -15.79 -4.79 -19.38
CA GLU A 102 -16.45 -3.80 -18.52
C GLU A 102 -15.90 -3.78 -17.08
N LYS A 103 -15.34 -4.89 -16.61
CA LYS A 103 -14.71 -4.95 -15.27
C LYS A 103 -13.27 -4.42 -15.27
N LYS A 104 -12.63 -4.37 -16.44
CA LYS A 104 -11.22 -3.99 -16.60
C LYS A 104 -11.04 -2.53 -17.02
N ILE A 105 -12.12 -1.90 -17.47
CA ILE A 105 -12.27 -0.46 -17.63
C ILE A 105 -12.93 0.10 -16.36
#